data_AF-A0A8C3IBQ7-F1
#
_entry.id   AF-A0A8C3IBQ7-F1
#
_cell.length_a   1.000
_cell.length_b   1.000
_cell.length_c   1.000
_cell.angle_alpha   90.00
_cell.angle_beta   90.00
_cell.angle_gamma   90.00
#
_symmetry.space_group_name_H-M   'P 1'
#
loop_
_entity.id
_entity.type
_entity.pdbx_description
1 polymer ?
#
loop_
_entity_poly.entity_id
_entity_poly.type
_entity_poly.pdbx_seq_one_letter_code
_entity_poly.pdbx_strand_id
1 'polypeptide(L)'
;MGKVVFSLLLALPLVTLGASSNQKCVLSGLWRNELGSNMTISAVNAEGGFTGSYHTAVTVTDKRILMSPLKGSQNRKSQRKQPTFGFT
;
A
#
# COMPACT_ATOMS: atom_id res chain seq x y z
N MET A 1 29.44 -51.89 34.81
CA MET A 1 28.15 -51.18 34.60
C MET A 1 28.44 -49.72 34.28
N GLY A 2 28.65 -49.40 33.00
CA GLY A 2 28.88 -48.02 32.54
C GLY A 2 27.54 -47.31 32.35
N LYS A 3 27.34 -46.17 33.03
CA LYS A 3 26.16 -45.32 32.82
C LYS A 3 26.49 -44.33 31.70
N VAL A 4 25.93 -44.58 30.52
CA VAL A 4 25.95 -43.61 29.42
C VAL A 4 24.89 -42.56 29.72
N VAL A 5 25.33 -41.32 29.98
CA VAL A 5 24.44 -40.17 30.18
C VAL A 5 24.11 -39.61 28.80
N PHE A 6 22.84 -39.73 28.40
CA PHE A 6 22.32 -39.12 27.17
C PHE A 6 22.06 -37.64 27.43
N SER A 7 22.95 -36.76 26.94
CA SER A 7 22.71 -35.31 26.93
C SER A 7 21.77 -34.96 25.78
N LEU A 8 20.52 -34.62 26.10
CA LEU A 8 19.55 -34.13 25.13
C LEU A 8 19.83 -32.64 24.84
N LEU A 9 20.44 -32.34 23.69
CA LEU A 9 20.61 -30.96 23.22
C LEU A 9 19.31 -30.51 22.54
N LEU A 10 18.51 -29.68 23.22
CA LEU A 10 17.39 -28.96 22.59
C LEU A 10 17.95 -27.81 21.73
N ALA A 11 17.85 -27.93 20.42
CA ALA A 11 18.05 -26.81 19.51
C ALA A 11 16.73 -26.03 19.35
N LEU A 12 16.70 -24.77 19.80
CA LEU A 12 15.58 -23.85 19.54
C LEU A 12 15.69 -23.34 18.09
N PRO A 13 14.70 -23.59 17.20
CA PRO A 13 14.64 -22.90 15.92
C PRO A 13 14.21 -21.46 16.16
N LEU A 14 15.11 -20.52 15.91
CA LEU A 14 14.82 -19.09 15.94
C LEU A 14 14.03 -18.73 14.68
N VAL A 15 12.70 -18.85 14.75
CA VAL A 15 11.81 -18.33 13.70
C VAL A 15 11.77 -16.82 13.84
N THR A 16 12.55 -16.12 13.03
CA THR A 16 12.44 -14.67 12.91
C THR A 16 11.18 -14.34 12.12
N LEU A 17 10.10 -13.96 12.82
CA LEU A 17 8.97 -13.31 12.16
C LEU A 17 9.51 -12.01 11.54
N GLY A 18 9.62 -11.98 10.21
CA GLY A 18 9.92 -10.77 9.47
C GLY A 18 8.93 -9.68 9.88
N ALA A 19 9.45 -8.58 10.44
CA ALA A 19 8.65 -7.43 10.78
C ALA A 19 8.07 -6.85 9.48
N SER A 20 6.83 -7.22 9.13
CA SER A 20 6.06 -6.45 8.16
C SER A 20 5.85 -5.07 8.78
N SER A 21 6.69 -4.11 8.39
CA SER A 21 6.43 -2.71 8.72
C SER A 21 5.06 -2.40 8.13
N ASN A 22 4.07 -2.24 8.99
CA ASN A 22 2.68 -2.04 8.60
C ASN A 22 2.59 -0.61 8.03
N GLN A 23 2.99 -0.43 6.77
CA GLN A 23 3.00 0.86 6.10
C GLN A 23 1.55 1.29 5.86
N LYS A 24 0.94 1.87 6.89
CA LYS A 24 -0.41 2.41 6.85
C LYS A 24 -0.40 3.67 5.98
N CYS A 25 -1.48 3.90 5.23
CA CYS A 25 -1.71 5.11 4.43
C CYS A 25 -0.69 5.36 3.30
N VAL A 26 -0.19 4.28 2.68
CA VAL A 26 0.56 4.35 1.40
C VAL A 26 -0.45 4.50 0.26
N LEU A 27 -0.31 5.55 -0.55
CA LEU A 27 -1.24 5.80 -1.67
C LEU A 27 -1.14 4.79 -2.81
N SER A 28 0.04 4.23 -3.05
CA SER A 28 0.25 3.28 -4.14
C SER A 28 -0.58 2.01 -3.94
N GLY A 29 -1.36 1.65 -4.95
CA GLY A 29 -2.26 0.50 -4.87
C GLY A 29 -3.60 0.72 -5.58
N LEU A 30 -4.52 -0.22 -5.32
CA LEU A 30 -5.89 -0.19 -5.83
C LEU A 30 -6.83 0.32 -4.74
N TRP A 31 -7.67 1.26 -5.12
CA TRP A 31 -8.66 1.89 -4.26
C TRP A 31 -10.05 1.78 -4.89
N ARG A 32 -11.06 1.69 -4.03
CA ARG A 32 -12.47 1.76 -4.43
C ARG A 32 -13.20 2.70 -3.49
N ASN A 33 -14.02 3.59 -4.03
CA ASN A 33 -14.88 4.45 -3.23
C ASN A 33 -16.27 3.84 -3.03
N GLU A 34 -17.08 4.48 -2.18
CA GLU A 34 -18.45 4.11 -1.83
C GLU A 34 -19.43 4.18 -3.01
N LEU A 35 -19.13 4.99 -4.03
CA LEU A 35 -19.89 5.02 -5.28
C LEU A 35 -19.54 3.84 -6.21
N GLY A 36 -18.52 3.05 -5.86
CA GLY A 36 -18.08 1.90 -6.63
C GLY A 36 -17.03 2.20 -7.71
N SER A 37 -16.51 3.43 -7.76
CA SER A 37 -15.44 3.84 -8.68
C SER A 37 -14.11 3.22 -8.25
N ASN A 38 -13.30 2.81 -9.22
CA ASN A 38 -11.99 2.21 -8.98
C ASN A 38 -10.87 3.19 -9.34
N MET A 39 -9.78 3.17 -8.59
CA MET A 39 -8.61 3.99 -8.83
C MET A 39 -7.34 3.15 -8.61
N THR A 40 -6.38 3.28 -9.50
CA THR A 40 -5.04 2.68 -9.35
C THR A 40 -4.03 3.81 -9.29
N ILE A 41 -3.22 3.85 -8.23
CA ILE A 41 -2.15 4.83 -8.04
C ILE A 41 -0.80 4.12 -8.14
N SER A 42 0.10 4.65 -8.98
CA SER A 42 1.46 4.15 -9.13
C SER A 42 2.35 4.48 -7.92
N ALA A 43 3.62 4.08 -7.96
CA ALA A 43 4.57 4.44 -6.93
C ALA A 43 4.68 5.97 -6.78
N VAL A 44 4.57 6.47 -5.55
CA VAL A 44 4.86 7.88 -5.25
C VAL A 44 6.37 8.08 -5.28
N ASN A 45 6.86 8.95 -6.16
CA ASN A 45 8.29 9.21 -6.31
C ASN A 45 8.84 10.08 -5.16
N ALA A 46 10.17 10.26 -5.13
CA ALA A 46 10.83 11.08 -4.12
C ALA A 46 10.29 12.53 -4.09
N GLU A 47 9.87 13.01 -5.26
CA GLU A 47 8.98 14.11 -5.63
C GLU A 47 7.74 14.39 -4.76
N GLY A 48 7.17 13.31 -4.22
CA GLY A 48 5.77 13.24 -3.81
C GLY A 48 4.81 13.09 -5.00
N GLY A 49 5.29 13.10 -6.25
CA GLY A 49 4.48 12.96 -7.46
C GLY A 49 4.08 11.52 -7.74
N PHE A 50 2.91 11.36 -8.36
CA PHE A 50 2.41 10.05 -8.80
C PHE A 50 1.52 10.18 -10.03
N THR A 51 1.28 9.05 -10.68
CA THR A 51 0.33 8.88 -11.78
C THR A 51 -0.63 7.75 -11.48
N GLY A 52 -1.64 7.57 -12.33
CA GLY A 52 -2.56 6.46 -12.15
C GLY A 52 -3.67 6.44 -13.18
N SER A 53 -4.71 5.70 -12.85
CA SER A 53 -5.97 5.68 -13.59
C SER A 53 -7.17 5.74 -12.65
N TYR A 54 -8.24 6.35 -13.14
CA TYR A 54 -9.53 6.44 -12.47
C TYR A 54 -10.61 5.87 -13.41
N HIS A 55 -11.40 4.94 -12.89
CA HIS A 55 -12.55 4.38 -13.58
C HIS A 55 -13.79 4.68 -12.75
N THR A 56 -14.47 5.77 -13.10
CA THR A 56 -15.67 6.21 -12.38
C THR A 56 -16.82 5.21 -12.57
N ALA A 57 -17.66 5.05 -11.55
CA ALA A 57 -18.90 4.28 -11.67
C ALA A 57 -20.09 5.15 -12.10
N VAL A 58 -19.98 6.47 -11.96
CA VAL A 58 -21.06 7.43 -12.21
C VAL A 58 -20.58 8.61 -13.05
N THR A 59 -21.47 9.22 -13.82
CA THR A 59 -21.18 10.40 -14.65
C THR A 59 -22.42 11.30 -14.74
N VAL A 60 -22.21 12.60 -14.91
CA VAL A 60 -23.28 13.61 -15.10
C VAL A 60 -23.61 13.85 -16.58
N THR A 61 -23.01 13.06 -17.47
CA THR A 61 -23.18 13.17 -18.94
C THR A 61 -23.67 11.85 -19.52
N ASP A 62 -24.29 11.89 -20.69
CA ASP A 62 -24.72 10.66 -21.40
C ASP A 62 -23.58 9.97 -22.16
N LYS A 63 -22.33 10.39 -21.95
CA LYS A 63 -21.16 9.78 -22.60
C LYS A 63 -20.79 8.47 -21.93
N ARG A 64 -20.33 7.53 -22.75
CA ARG A 64 -19.74 6.27 -22.26
C ARG A 64 -18.57 6.58 -21.32
N ILE A 65 -18.60 6.00 -20.12
CA ILE A 65 -17.49 6.05 -19.18
C ILE A 65 -16.32 5.24 -19.73
N LEU A 66 -15.14 5.84 -19.72
CA LEU A 66 -13.87 5.21 -20.06
C LEU A 66 -12.89 5.41 -18.90
N MET A 67 -11.86 4.57 -18.81
CA MET A 67 -10.77 4.78 -17.87
C MET A 67 -10.03 6.07 -18.21
N SER A 68 -9.84 6.94 -17.23
CA SER A 68 -9.15 8.22 -17.40
C SER A 68 -7.80 8.20 -16.68
N PRO A 69 -6.73 8.77 -17.26
CA PRO A 69 -5.47 8.92 -16.55
C PRO A 69 -5.62 9.95 -15.43
N LEU A 70 -4.82 9.80 -14.37
CA LEU A 70 -4.66 10.83 -13.34
C LEU A 70 -3.19 11.12 -13.06
N LYS A 71 -2.92 12.35 -12.63
CA LYS A 71 -1.60 12.81 -12.19
C LYS A 71 -1.76 13.64 -10.92
N GLY A 72 -0.94 13.38 -9.91
CA GLY A 72 -1.08 14.01 -8.62
C GLY A 72 0.23 14.17 -7.86
N SER A 73 0.09 14.71 -6.64
CA SER A 73 1.18 14.85 -5.68
C SER A 73 0.71 14.69 -4.24
N GLN A 74 1.59 14.17 -3.39
CA GLN A 74 1.45 13.99 -1.96
C GLN A 74 2.44 14.92 -1.25
N ASN A 75 1.97 15.61 -0.21
CA ASN A 75 2.78 16.53 0.56
C ASN A 75 3.85 15.78 1.37
N ARG A 76 5.12 16.12 1.14
CA ARG A 76 6.26 15.52 1.85
C ARG A 76 6.48 16.04 3.27
N LYS A 77 6.07 17.29 3.54
CA LYS A 77 6.45 18.05 4.75
C LYS A 77 5.58 17.74 5.96
N SER A 78 4.62 16.85 5.80
CA SER A 78 3.76 16.43 6.90
C SER A 78 4.54 15.47 7.80
N GLN A 79 5.02 15.94 8.95
CA GLN A 79 5.35 15.08 10.10
C GLN A 79 4.13 14.26 10.60
N ARG A 80 2.95 14.43 9.98
CA ARG A 80 1.75 13.68 10.29
C ARG A 80 1.84 12.29 9.69
N LYS A 81 1.29 11.33 10.41
CA LYS A 81 1.12 9.93 9.99
C LYS A 81 0.33 9.78 8.67
N GLN A 82 -0.38 10.83 8.23
CA GLN A 82 -1.24 10.85 7.05
C GLN A 82 -1.06 12.20 6.30
N PRO A 83 -0.14 12.28 5.34
CA PRO A 83 0.06 13.49 4.53
C PRO A 83 -1.12 13.75 3.59
N THR A 84 -1.39 15.02 3.31
CA THR A 84 -2.40 15.40 2.31
C THR A 84 -1.88 15.15 0.90
N PHE A 85 -2.79 14.89 -0.03
CA PHE A 85 -2.49 14.69 -1.44
C PHE A 85 -3.63 15.22 -2.31
N GLY A 86 -3.36 15.37 -3.60
CA GLY A 86 -4.35 15.76 -4.61
C GLY A 86 -3.92 15.31 -5.99
N PHE A 87 -4.88 15.22 -6.91
CA PHE A 87 -4.67 14.80 -8.29
C PHE A 87 -5.67 15.46 -9.23
N THR A 88 -5.36 15.40 -10.52
CA THR A 88 -6.26 15.70 -11.65
C THR A 88 -6.35 14.48 -12.52
#